data_AF-A0A660MAV4-F1
#
_entry.id   AF-A0A660MAV4-F1
#
_cell.length_a   1.000
_cell.length_b   1.000
_cell.length_c   1.000
_cell.angle_alpha   90.00
_cell.angle_beta   90.00
_cell.angle_gamma   90.00
#
_symmetry.space_group_name_H-M   'P 1'
#
loop_
_entity.id
_entity.type
_entity.pdbx_description
1 polymer ?
#
loop_
_entity_poly.entity_id
_entity_poly.type
_entity_poly.pdbx_seq_one_letter_code
_entity_poly.pdbx_strand_id
1 'polypeptide(L)'
;MQQVTHLIDFFIPTHYQLALDIDRQQRHFAGQVTITGETTQADTPIKLHAKDLTITSAMIDGQPASVEHSEDEVSLHVPTLSADTHTITLTYEAAITDSLHGLYPCYYQHDGAKKELLMTQFESHHAREVFPCIDEPAAKATFDITVTTEPGITVLGNMPVQSQQEADDRLTTTFVQTPRMSTYLVALVMGELQHITGQTKDGVEVSVWATPAQAPTSLDFALEHAIRSIEFFNEYF
;
A
#
# COMPACT_ATOMS: atom_id res chain seq x y z
N MET A 1 16.91 -2.95 -27.96
CA MET A 1 16.16 -3.10 -26.69
C MET A 1 17.13 -2.79 -25.58
N GLN A 2 16.91 -1.71 -24.84
CA GLN A 2 17.66 -1.46 -23.61
C GLN A 2 17.23 -2.55 -22.62
N GLN A 3 18.19 -3.27 -22.05
CA GLN A 3 17.93 -4.23 -20.99
C GLN A 3 17.55 -3.43 -19.75
N VAL A 4 16.32 -3.62 -19.25
CA VAL A 4 15.88 -3.01 -18.00
C VAL A 4 16.62 -3.74 -16.87
N THR A 5 17.23 -2.97 -15.98
CA THR A 5 17.90 -3.52 -14.79
C THR A 5 16.84 -3.96 -13.79
N HIS A 6 16.92 -5.18 -13.30
CA HIS A 6 16.06 -5.69 -12.24
C HIS A 6 16.67 -5.34 -10.89
N LEU A 7 16.03 -4.48 -10.11
CA LEU A 7 16.52 -4.04 -8.81
C LEU A 7 16.49 -5.17 -7.77
N ILE A 8 15.58 -6.14 -7.93
CA ILE A 8 15.52 -7.35 -7.07
C ILE A 8 16.81 -8.17 -7.10
N ASP A 9 17.58 -8.13 -8.20
CA ASP A 9 18.84 -8.86 -8.29
C ASP A 9 19.94 -8.27 -7.38
N PHE A 10 19.74 -7.05 -6.90
CA PHE A 10 20.67 -6.31 -6.04
C PHE A 10 20.19 -6.21 -4.59
N PHE A 11 18.88 -6.04 -4.40
CA PHE A 11 18.27 -5.96 -3.07
C PHE A 11 16.97 -6.76 -3.02
N ILE A 12 16.94 -7.79 -2.18
CA ILE A 12 15.81 -8.73 -2.06
C ILE A 12 15.02 -8.36 -0.80
N PRO A 13 13.84 -7.73 -0.93
CA PRO A 13 13.04 -7.35 0.24
C PRO A 13 12.36 -8.57 0.84
N THR A 14 12.27 -8.58 2.17
CA THR A 14 11.63 -9.65 2.95
C THR A 14 10.42 -9.15 3.74
N HIS A 15 10.46 -7.89 4.18
CA HIS A 15 9.40 -7.27 4.96
C HIS A 15 9.35 -5.76 4.76
N TYR A 16 8.14 -5.21 4.77
CA TYR A 16 7.84 -3.79 4.72
C TYR A 16 6.98 -3.40 5.92
N GLN A 17 7.39 -2.35 6.63
CA GLN A 17 6.54 -1.63 7.57
C GLN A 17 6.17 -0.30 6.90
N LEU A 18 4.90 -0.17 6.53
CA LEU A 18 4.38 0.96 5.78
C LEU A 18 3.41 1.75 6.66
N ALA A 19 3.80 2.98 7.01
CA ALA A 19 2.95 3.94 7.69
C ALA A 19 2.61 5.08 6.72
N LEU A 20 1.32 5.32 6.50
CA LEU A 20 0.83 6.40 5.65
C LEU A 20 -0.03 7.37 6.47
N ASP A 21 0.26 8.65 6.35
CA ASP A 21 -0.49 9.75 6.94
C ASP A 21 -1.20 10.51 5.81
N ILE A 22 -2.51 10.29 5.68
CA ILE A 22 -3.31 10.76 4.57
C ILE A 22 -4.08 12.03 4.96
N ASP A 23 -3.91 13.08 4.15
CA ASP A 23 -4.73 14.29 4.18
C ASP A 23 -5.55 14.40 2.89
N ARG A 24 -6.80 13.94 2.98
CA ARG A 24 -7.75 13.97 1.88
C ARG A 24 -8.12 15.39 1.46
N GLN A 25 -8.18 16.33 2.41
CA GLN A 25 -8.58 17.71 2.13
C GLN A 25 -7.50 18.47 1.35
N GLN A 26 -6.24 18.28 1.73
CA GLN A 26 -5.09 18.89 1.07
C GLN A 26 -4.61 18.10 -0.16
N ARG A 27 -5.20 16.92 -0.43
CA ARG A 27 -4.75 15.99 -1.48
C ARG A 27 -3.26 15.71 -1.37
N HIS A 28 -2.85 15.32 -0.17
CA HIS A 28 -1.46 15.09 0.16
C HIS A 28 -1.35 13.92 1.11
N PHE A 29 -0.20 13.25 1.09
CA PHE A 29 0.13 12.28 2.10
C PHE A 29 1.62 12.32 2.44
N ALA A 30 1.91 12.03 3.70
CA ALA A 30 3.25 11.69 4.15
C ALA A 30 3.34 10.17 4.37
N GLY A 31 4.52 9.62 4.18
CA GLY A 31 4.76 8.20 4.38
C GLY A 31 6.09 7.96 5.09
N GLN A 32 6.11 6.87 5.85
CA GLN A 32 7.33 6.25 6.34
C GLN A 32 7.30 4.79 5.92
N VAL A 33 8.35 4.34 5.24
CA VAL A 33 8.55 2.93 4.92
C VAL A 33 9.83 2.46 5.56
N THR A 34 9.75 1.34 6.29
CA THR A 34 10.91 0.58 6.72
C THR A 34 10.95 -0.74 5.97
N ILE A 35 12.05 -1.00 5.25
CA ILE A 35 12.24 -2.16 4.40
C ILE A 35 13.37 -2.99 4.98
N THR A 36 13.07 -4.25 5.31
CA THR A 36 14.10 -5.24 5.66
C THR A 36 14.38 -6.10 4.44
N GLY A 37 15.64 -6.25 4.06
CA GLY A 37 16.03 -7.05 2.90
C GLY A 37 17.52 -7.35 2.87
N GLU A 38 17.93 -8.20 1.93
CA GLU A 38 19.31 -8.63 1.74
C GLU A 38 19.91 -7.96 0.50
N THR A 39 21.09 -7.36 0.66
CA THR A 39 21.88 -6.84 -0.46
C THR A 39 22.80 -7.94 -0.99
N THR A 40 22.81 -8.15 -2.31
CA THR A 40 23.62 -9.21 -2.94
C THR A 40 25.08 -8.82 -3.21
N GLN A 41 25.40 -7.52 -3.09
CA GLN A 41 26.71 -6.95 -3.40
C GLN A 41 27.13 -5.91 -2.35
N ALA A 42 28.35 -6.06 -1.83
CA ALA A 42 28.93 -5.07 -0.92
C ALA A 42 29.24 -3.75 -1.66
N ASP A 43 29.24 -2.65 -0.92
CA ASP A 43 29.62 -1.30 -1.36
C ASP A 43 28.91 -0.82 -2.64
N THR A 44 27.70 -1.34 -2.90
CA THR A 44 26.82 -0.94 -3.99
C THR A 44 25.63 -0.19 -3.42
N PRO A 45 25.22 0.97 -3.97
CA PRO A 45 24.06 1.69 -3.46
C PRO A 45 22.80 0.84 -3.58
N ILE A 46 21.94 0.89 -2.56
CA ILE A 46 20.64 0.23 -2.62
C ILE A 46 19.72 1.10 -3.45
N LYS A 47 19.15 0.51 -4.51
CA LYS A 47 18.21 1.17 -5.40
C LYS A 47 16.79 0.71 -5.13
N LEU A 48 15.85 1.64 -5.11
CA LEU A 48 14.42 1.38 -4.97
C LEU A 48 13.67 2.11 -6.08
N HIS A 49 12.54 1.56 -6.52
CA HIS A 49 11.58 2.28 -7.35
C HIS A 49 10.84 3.31 -6.49
N ALA A 50 10.81 4.56 -6.95
CA ALA A 50 10.08 5.66 -6.33
C ALA A 50 9.79 6.72 -7.40
N LYS A 51 8.52 7.03 -7.63
CA LYS A 51 8.07 7.97 -8.66
C LYS A 51 7.21 9.05 -8.04
N ASP A 52 7.50 10.30 -8.37
CA ASP A 52 6.78 11.48 -7.88
C ASP A 52 6.70 11.58 -6.33
N LEU A 53 7.69 10.97 -5.65
CA LEU A 53 7.85 11.02 -4.19
C LEU A 53 8.98 11.97 -3.80
N THR A 54 8.72 12.87 -2.86
CA THR A 54 9.75 13.73 -2.25
C THR A 54 10.32 13.02 -1.02
N ILE A 55 11.54 12.48 -1.12
CA ILE A 55 12.21 11.85 0.02
C ILE A 55 12.73 12.93 0.97
N THR A 56 12.29 12.91 2.23
CA THR A 56 12.65 13.90 3.26
C THR A 56 13.74 13.38 4.21
N SER A 57 13.84 12.07 4.39
CA SER A 57 14.92 11.42 5.14
C SER A 57 15.14 10.00 4.62
N ALA A 58 16.38 9.54 4.67
CA ALA A 58 16.74 8.16 4.38
C ALA A 58 17.82 7.68 5.35
N MET A 59 17.65 6.45 5.84
CA MET A 59 18.58 5.79 6.74
C MET A 59 18.79 4.34 6.31
N ILE A 60 20.01 3.84 6.44
CA ILE A 60 20.35 2.41 6.32
C ILE A 60 20.99 2.01 7.65
N ASP A 61 20.41 1.01 8.32
CA ASP A 61 20.86 0.48 9.62
C ASP A 61 21.04 1.56 10.70
N GLY A 62 20.13 2.54 10.70
CA GLY A 62 20.18 3.66 11.64
C GLY A 62 21.22 4.75 11.29
N GLN A 63 21.97 4.61 10.20
CA GLN A 63 22.89 5.64 9.70
C GLN A 63 22.24 6.47 8.59
N PRO A 64 22.41 7.81 8.57
CA PRO A 64 21.94 8.63 7.47
C PRO A 64 22.52 8.18 6.12
N ALA A 65 21.65 8.02 5.13
CA ALA A 65 22.03 7.72 3.76
C ALA A 65 21.80 8.94 2.86
N SER A 66 22.72 9.21 1.92
CA SER A 66 22.46 10.23 0.90
C SER A 66 21.57 9.65 -0.19
N VAL A 67 20.61 10.45 -0.66
CA VAL A 67 19.61 10.06 -1.65
C VAL A 67 19.93 10.72 -2.99
N GLU A 68 20.04 9.92 -4.04
CA GLU A 68 20.12 10.38 -5.43
C GLU A 68 18.87 9.94 -6.20
N HIS A 69 18.18 10.88 -6.83
CA HIS A 69 16.99 10.59 -7.64
C HIS A 69 17.38 10.45 -9.11
N SER A 70 16.86 9.42 -9.77
CA SER A 70 17.04 9.20 -11.21
C SER A 70 15.78 8.58 -11.80
N GLU A 71 15.05 9.34 -12.61
CA GLU A 71 13.77 8.92 -13.19
C GLU A 71 12.80 8.40 -12.11
N ASP A 72 12.36 7.14 -12.21
CA ASP A 72 11.46 6.47 -11.25
C ASP A 72 12.23 5.64 -10.20
N GLU A 73 13.50 5.95 -9.96
CA GLU A 73 14.38 5.29 -8.99
C GLU A 73 14.99 6.28 -7.99
N VAL A 74 15.25 5.79 -6.77
CA VAL A 74 16.11 6.42 -5.78
C VAL A 74 17.27 5.50 -5.45
N SER A 75 18.49 6.05 -5.42
CA SER A 75 19.70 5.37 -4.99
C SER A 75 20.12 5.88 -3.61
N LEU A 76 20.32 4.95 -2.68
CA LEU A 76 20.69 5.22 -1.29
C LEU A 76 22.15 4.85 -1.07
N HIS A 77 22.94 5.82 -0.61
CA HIS A 77 24.38 5.65 -0.42
C HIS A 77 24.77 5.82 1.06
N VAL A 78 25.58 4.88 1.53
CA VAL A 78 26.30 4.95 2.81
C VAL A 78 27.79 4.68 2.56
N PRO A 79 28.70 5.11 3.45
CA PRO A 79 30.14 4.97 3.23
C PRO A 79 30.64 3.53 3.05
N THR A 80 29.98 2.58 3.72
CA THR A 80 30.29 1.14 3.66
C THR A 80 29.00 0.37 3.73
N LEU A 81 28.84 -0.63 2.87
CA LEU A 81 27.68 -1.52 2.88
C LEU A 81 28.16 -2.97 2.75
N SER A 82 27.78 -3.82 3.69
CA SER A 82 28.04 -5.26 3.60
C SER A 82 27.08 -5.95 2.62
N ALA A 83 27.43 -7.15 2.17
CA ALA A 83 26.50 -8.01 1.43
C ALA A 83 25.73 -8.88 2.43
N ASP A 84 24.84 -8.27 3.21
CA ASP A 84 24.02 -8.93 4.21
C ASP A 84 22.64 -8.27 4.35
N THR A 85 21.96 -8.54 5.48
CA THR A 85 20.64 -8.00 5.76
C THR A 85 20.73 -6.57 6.26
N HIS A 86 19.98 -5.68 5.64
CA HIS A 86 19.87 -4.28 6.00
C HIS A 86 18.44 -3.88 6.31
N THR A 87 18.32 -2.84 7.14
CA THR A 87 17.07 -2.14 7.40
C THR A 87 17.15 -0.74 6.82
N ILE A 88 16.30 -0.45 5.84
CA ILE A 88 16.21 0.85 5.19
C ILE A 88 14.99 1.56 5.73
N THR A 89 15.13 2.79 6.22
CA THR A 89 14.00 3.63 6.61
C THR A 89 13.98 4.88 5.76
N LEU A 90 12.88 5.13 5.05
CA LEU A 90 12.64 6.37 4.32
C LEU A 90 11.42 7.09 4.88
N THR A 91 11.51 8.41 5.02
CA THR A 91 10.34 9.28 5.16
C THR A 91 10.20 10.11 3.89
N TYR A 92 8.97 10.31 3.46
CA TYR A 92 8.68 10.95 2.19
C TYR A 92 7.28 11.56 2.19
N GLU A 93 7.00 12.37 1.18
CA GLU A 93 5.70 12.99 0.96
C GLU A 93 5.37 13.09 -0.53
N ALA A 94 4.08 13.11 -0.85
CA ALA A 94 3.60 13.25 -2.22
C ALA A 94 2.18 13.82 -2.28
N ALA A 95 1.87 14.40 -3.44
CA ALA A 95 0.51 14.84 -3.76
C ALA A 95 -0.34 13.68 -4.25
N ILE A 96 -1.64 13.72 -3.92
CA ILE A 96 -2.64 12.79 -4.43
C ILE A 96 -3.18 13.35 -5.75
N THR A 97 -3.04 12.60 -6.84
CA THR A 97 -3.40 13.04 -8.19
C THR A 97 -4.61 12.28 -8.76
N ASP A 98 -5.19 12.80 -9.84
CA ASP A 98 -6.36 12.22 -10.53
C ASP A 98 -5.97 11.18 -11.61
N SER A 99 -4.83 10.50 -11.44
CA SER A 99 -4.21 9.64 -12.45
C SER A 99 -4.90 8.28 -12.66
N LEU A 100 -5.85 7.91 -11.79
CA LEU A 100 -6.52 6.59 -11.75
C LEU A 100 -5.59 5.40 -11.44
N HIS A 101 -4.37 5.68 -10.95
CA HIS A 101 -3.39 4.71 -10.48
C HIS A 101 -2.62 5.28 -9.29
N GLY A 102 -1.79 4.47 -8.62
CA GLY A 102 -1.17 4.89 -7.37
C GLY A 102 -2.25 5.05 -6.30
N LEU A 103 -2.17 6.10 -5.47
CA LEU A 103 -3.23 6.52 -4.55
C LEU A 103 -4.00 7.68 -5.19
N TYR A 104 -5.30 7.48 -5.45
CA TYR A 104 -6.10 8.44 -6.21
C TYR A 104 -7.55 8.55 -5.69
N PRO A 105 -8.23 9.68 -5.94
CA PRO A 105 -9.62 9.86 -5.54
C PRO A 105 -10.60 9.25 -6.55
N CYS A 106 -11.71 8.73 -6.03
CA CYS A 106 -12.90 8.40 -6.79
C CYS A 106 -14.07 9.25 -6.33
N TYR A 107 -14.73 9.90 -7.28
CA TYR A 107 -15.81 10.85 -7.01
C TYR A 107 -17.18 10.21 -7.17
N TYR A 108 -18.11 10.59 -6.29
CA TYR A 108 -19.50 10.20 -6.40
C TYR A 108 -20.44 11.31 -5.88
N GLN A 109 -21.74 11.15 -6.11
CA GLN A 109 -22.76 12.05 -5.57
C GLN A 109 -23.69 11.25 -4.67
N HIS A 110 -24.01 11.81 -3.50
CA HIS A 110 -24.96 11.24 -2.56
C HIS A 110 -25.72 12.38 -1.87
N ASP A 111 -27.05 12.28 -1.81
CA ASP A 111 -27.94 13.31 -1.25
C ASP A 111 -27.68 14.74 -1.75
N GLY A 112 -27.35 14.87 -3.04
CA GLY A 112 -27.05 16.16 -3.68
C GLY A 112 -25.69 16.75 -3.34
N ALA A 113 -24.88 16.08 -2.52
CA ALA A 113 -23.50 16.46 -2.22
C ALA A 113 -22.50 15.70 -3.10
N LYS A 114 -21.47 16.41 -3.58
CA LYS A 114 -20.28 15.77 -4.16
C LYS A 114 -19.44 15.20 -3.05
N LYS A 115 -19.06 13.94 -3.17
CA LYS A 115 -18.22 13.22 -2.23
C LYS A 115 -17.08 12.54 -2.97
N GLU A 116 -16.07 12.12 -2.23
CA GLU A 116 -14.98 11.32 -2.74
C GLU A 116 -14.61 10.23 -1.74
N LEU A 117 -13.87 9.24 -2.23
CA LEU A 117 -13.11 8.26 -1.46
C LEU A 117 -11.73 8.15 -2.09
N LEU A 118 -10.74 7.69 -1.35
CA LEU A 118 -9.44 7.34 -1.94
C LEU A 118 -9.31 5.83 -2.07
N MET A 119 -8.65 5.40 -3.13
CA MET A 119 -8.27 4.00 -3.30
C MET A 119 -6.91 3.88 -3.98
N THR A 120 -6.32 2.70 -3.88
CA THR A 120 -5.08 2.37 -4.57
C THR A 120 -5.30 1.46 -5.77
N GLN A 121 -4.61 1.73 -6.87
CA GLN A 121 -4.48 0.82 -8.01
C GLN A 121 -3.00 0.73 -8.40
N PHE A 122 -2.34 -0.38 -8.06
CA PHE A 122 -0.89 -0.53 -8.23
C PHE A 122 -0.49 -1.38 -9.42
N GLU A 123 -1.34 -2.26 -9.94
CA GLU A 123 -0.98 -3.06 -11.09
C GLU A 123 -0.91 -2.18 -12.36
N SER A 124 0.20 -2.19 -13.13
CA SER A 124 1.33 -3.13 -13.04
C SER A 124 2.57 -2.67 -12.25
N HIS A 125 2.79 -1.36 -12.08
CA HIS A 125 4.02 -0.79 -11.49
C HIS A 125 3.79 0.58 -10.83
N HIS A 126 2.64 0.78 -10.20
CA HIS A 126 2.27 2.05 -9.57
C HIS A 126 2.37 2.03 -8.03
N ALA A 127 2.88 0.95 -7.43
CA ALA A 127 3.17 0.96 -5.99
C ALA A 127 4.28 1.96 -5.65
N ARG A 128 5.25 2.13 -6.58
CA ARG A 128 6.33 3.14 -6.51
C ARG A 128 5.86 4.59 -6.44
N GLU A 129 4.58 4.87 -6.74
CA GLU A 129 3.98 6.20 -6.63
C GLU A 129 3.40 6.48 -5.24
N VAL A 130 3.37 5.47 -4.36
CA VAL A 130 2.85 5.59 -2.99
C VAL A 130 3.91 5.28 -1.94
N PHE A 131 4.86 4.40 -2.23
CA PHE A 131 5.98 4.15 -1.33
C PHE A 131 7.23 3.67 -2.09
N PRO A 132 8.44 4.08 -1.67
CA PRO A 132 9.67 3.53 -2.23
C PRO A 132 9.74 2.02 -2.00
N CYS A 133 9.95 1.23 -3.05
CA CYS A 133 9.97 -0.22 -2.96
C CYS A 133 10.69 -0.91 -4.12
N ILE A 134 10.88 -2.23 -4.04
CA ILE A 134 11.26 -3.03 -5.21
C ILE A 134 9.96 -3.40 -5.93
N ASP A 135 9.47 -2.48 -6.76
CA ASP A 135 8.22 -2.62 -7.49
C ASP A 135 8.31 -3.56 -8.71
N GLU A 136 8.62 -4.83 -8.42
CA GLU A 136 8.71 -5.93 -9.37
C GLU A 136 7.91 -7.13 -8.85
N PRO A 137 7.07 -7.81 -9.65
CA PRO A 137 6.21 -8.89 -9.16
C PRO A 137 6.94 -10.05 -8.45
N ALA A 138 8.20 -10.31 -8.81
CA ALA A 138 9.03 -11.35 -8.20
C ALA A 138 9.49 -11.00 -6.75
N ALA A 139 9.52 -9.70 -6.40
CA ALA A 139 10.02 -9.18 -5.14
C ALA A 139 8.97 -9.30 -4.02
N LYS A 140 8.53 -10.52 -3.75
CA LYS A 140 7.50 -10.76 -2.74
C LYS A 140 8.03 -10.62 -1.32
N ALA A 141 7.30 -9.89 -0.50
CA ALA A 141 7.58 -9.63 0.91
C ALA A 141 6.29 -9.67 1.74
N THR A 142 6.44 -9.57 3.06
CA THR A 142 5.31 -9.34 3.98
C THR A 142 5.13 -7.84 4.25
N PHE A 143 3.92 -7.42 4.59
CA PHE A 143 3.61 -6.00 4.82
C PHE A 143 2.88 -5.82 6.15
N ASP A 144 3.41 -4.98 7.02
CA ASP A 144 2.70 -4.35 8.13
C ASP A 144 2.23 -2.98 7.67
N ILE A 145 0.93 -2.74 7.65
CA ILE A 145 0.35 -1.51 7.10
C ILE A 145 -0.38 -0.76 8.21
N THR A 146 -0.05 0.52 8.36
CA THR A 146 -0.75 1.47 9.21
C THR A 146 -1.15 2.68 8.39
N VAL A 147 -2.41 3.08 8.51
CA VAL A 147 -2.96 4.27 7.85
C VAL A 147 -3.53 5.19 8.91
N THR A 148 -3.07 6.44 8.91
CA THR A 148 -3.65 7.53 9.69
C THR A 148 -4.43 8.43 8.73
N THR A 149 -5.69 8.70 9.06
CA THR A 149 -6.60 9.54 8.27
C THR A 149 -7.58 10.25 9.21
N GLU A 150 -8.52 11.04 8.70
CA GLU A 150 -9.57 11.65 9.52
C GLU A 150 -10.52 10.60 10.13
N PRO A 151 -11.14 10.85 11.29
CA PRO A 151 -12.10 9.94 11.89
C PRO A 151 -13.43 9.90 11.12
N GLY A 152 -14.26 8.90 11.45
CA GLY A 152 -15.62 8.80 10.90
C GLY A 152 -15.71 8.26 9.46
N ILE A 153 -14.61 7.76 8.90
CA ILE A 153 -14.58 7.07 7.61
C ILE A 153 -14.14 5.62 7.75
N THR A 154 -14.52 4.79 6.78
CA THR A 154 -14.03 3.41 6.68
C THR A 154 -12.61 3.43 6.13
N VAL A 155 -11.73 2.57 6.67
CA VAL A 155 -10.39 2.31 6.13
C VAL A 155 -10.26 0.80 5.93
N LEU A 156 -10.09 0.37 4.68
CA LEU A 156 -9.92 -1.01 4.28
C LEU A 156 -8.49 -1.25 3.82
N GLY A 157 -7.98 -2.45 4.09
CA GLY A 157 -6.69 -2.93 3.63
C GLY A 157 -6.77 -4.39 3.21
N ASN A 158 -5.65 -4.97 2.80
CA ASN A 158 -5.57 -6.38 2.42
C ASN A 158 -5.98 -7.35 3.54
N MET A 159 -5.68 -6.98 4.78
CA MET A 159 -5.85 -7.83 5.96
C MET A 159 -6.88 -7.22 6.93
N PRO A 160 -7.46 -8.01 7.85
CA PRO A 160 -8.32 -7.49 8.88
C PRO A 160 -7.65 -6.40 9.72
N VAL A 161 -8.46 -5.46 10.21
CA VAL A 161 -8.03 -4.44 11.17
C VAL A 161 -7.58 -5.13 12.45
N GLN A 162 -6.32 -4.90 12.83
CA GLN A 162 -5.77 -5.35 14.10
C GLN A 162 -6.15 -4.40 15.24
N SER A 163 -6.07 -3.09 14.99
CA SER A 163 -6.45 -2.06 15.96
C SER A 163 -6.82 -0.75 15.28
N GLN A 164 -7.71 0.00 15.93
CA GLN A 164 -8.04 1.38 15.60
C GLN A 164 -7.91 2.26 16.84
N GLN A 165 -7.27 3.41 16.67
CA GLN A 165 -7.07 4.39 17.73
C GLN A 165 -7.40 5.78 17.20
N GLU A 166 -8.25 6.49 17.92
CA GLU A 166 -8.53 7.91 17.65
C GLU A 166 -7.76 8.78 18.65
N ALA A 167 -6.95 9.70 18.14
CA ALA A 167 -6.21 10.68 18.91
C ALA A 167 -6.07 11.96 18.09
N ASP A 168 -6.18 13.12 18.74
CA ASP A 168 -5.97 14.43 18.11
C ASP A 168 -6.74 14.65 16.79
N ASP A 169 -8.00 14.21 16.73
CA ASP A 169 -8.87 14.27 15.53
C ASP A 169 -8.32 13.50 14.31
N ARG A 170 -7.55 12.44 14.59
CA ARG A 170 -7.02 11.49 13.61
C ARG A 170 -7.39 10.07 14.02
N LEU A 171 -7.71 9.25 13.05
CA LEU A 171 -7.93 7.81 13.17
C LEU A 171 -6.71 7.07 12.61
N THR A 172 -6.01 6.34 13.46
CA THR A 172 -4.95 5.42 13.05
C THR A 172 -5.51 4.00 13.00
N THR A 173 -5.48 3.39 11.82
CA THR A 173 -5.88 2.00 11.56
C THR A 173 -4.64 1.17 11.27
N THR A 174 -4.40 0.15 12.09
CA THR A 174 -3.33 -0.83 11.88
C THR A 174 -3.93 -2.15 11.45
N PHE A 175 -3.39 -2.74 10.39
CA PHE A 175 -3.85 -4.02 9.84
C PHE A 175 -2.96 -5.17 10.31
N VAL A 176 -3.50 -6.39 10.32
CA VAL A 176 -2.71 -7.60 10.53
C VAL A 176 -1.68 -7.75 9.41
N GLN A 177 -0.48 -8.26 9.72
CA GLN A 177 0.57 -8.52 8.72
C GLN A 177 0.05 -9.39 7.56
N THR A 178 0.38 -9.02 6.32
CA THR A 178 0.01 -9.81 5.14
C THR A 178 0.80 -11.12 5.03
N PRO A 179 0.27 -12.13 4.32
CA PRO A 179 1.10 -13.17 3.74
C PRO A 179 2.16 -12.59 2.79
N ARG A 180 3.14 -13.42 2.41
CA ARG A 180 4.15 -13.03 1.42
C ARG A 180 3.50 -12.80 0.05
N MET A 181 3.49 -11.56 -0.42
CA MET A 181 2.84 -11.12 -1.65
C MET A 181 3.66 -10.06 -2.40
N SER A 182 3.28 -9.74 -3.63
CA SER A 182 3.94 -8.73 -4.47
C SER A 182 3.44 -7.32 -4.14
N THR A 183 4.25 -6.28 -4.38
CA THR A 183 3.93 -4.87 -4.12
C THR A 183 2.64 -4.41 -4.77
N TYR A 184 2.38 -4.83 -6.02
CA TYR A 184 1.19 -4.43 -6.78
C TYR A 184 -0.14 -4.92 -6.17
N LEU A 185 -0.10 -5.86 -5.21
CA LEU A 185 -1.28 -6.36 -4.51
C LEU A 185 -1.59 -5.56 -3.24
N VAL A 186 -0.71 -4.67 -2.78
CA VAL A 186 -1.03 -3.78 -1.67
C VAL A 186 -2.24 -2.93 -2.06
N ALA A 187 -3.28 -2.98 -1.24
CA ALA A 187 -4.55 -2.32 -1.51
C ALA A 187 -5.06 -1.58 -0.28
N LEU A 188 -5.45 -0.32 -0.48
CA LEU A 188 -6.09 0.52 0.51
C LEU A 188 -7.33 1.18 -0.11
N VAL A 189 -8.41 1.27 0.67
CA VAL A 189 -9.61 2.04 0.31
C VAL A 189 -10.05 2.80 1.54
N MET A 190 -10.32 4.09 1.41
CA MET A 190 -10.77 4.91 2.54
C MET A 190 -11.80 5.96 2.13
N GLY A 191 -12.86 6.06 2.92
CA GLY A 191 -13.97 6.98 2.68
C GLY A 191 -15.28 6.49 3.28
N GLU A 192 -16.37 7.15 2.94
CA GLU A 192 -17.69 6.72 3.36
C GLU A 192 -18.14 5.52 2.51
N LEU A 193 -18.34 4.38 3.18
CA LEU A 193 -18.74 3.14 2.56
C LEU A 193 -19.84 2.47 3.38
N GLN A 194 -20.70 1.73 2.68
CA GLN A 194 -21.64 0.76 3.25
C GLN A 194 -21.23 -0.64 2.79
N HIS A 195 -21.64 -1.66 3.54
CA HIS A 195 -21.36 -3.03 3.16
C HIS A 195 -22.46 -3.99 3.61
N ILE A 196 -22.45 -5.16 3.00
CA ILE A 196 -23.10 -6.37 3.50
C ILE A 196 -22.05 -7.46 3.64
N THR A 197 -22.26 -8.34 4.61
CA THR A 197 -21.34 -9.43 4.94
C THR A 197 -22.08 -10.75 4.94
N GLY A 198 -21.41 -11.78 4.43
CA GLY A 198 -21.80 -13.16 4.57
C GLY A 198 -20.58 -14.01 4.92
N GLN A 199 -20.76 -15.32 4.96
CA GLN A 199 -19.71 -16.25 5.33
C GLN A 199 -19.76 -17.47 4.42
N THR A 200 -18.60 -17.99 4.03
CA THR A 200 -18.51 -19.28 3.35
C THR A 200 -18.75 -20.43 4.33
N LYS A 201 -19.06 -21.63 3.81
CA LYS A 201 -19.18 -22.86 4.59
C LYS A 201 -17.96 -23.18 5.48
N ASP A 202 -16.77 -22.73 5.06
CA ASP A 202 -15.50 -22.97 5.76
C ASP A 202 -15.16 -21.85 6.75
N GLY A 203 -16.07 -20.88 6.94
CA GLY A 203 -15.95 -19.83 7.94
C GLY A 203 -15.25 -18.56 7.46
N VAL A 204 -14.93 -18.42 6.17
CA VAL A 204 -14.33 -17.20 5.62
C VAL A 204 -15.40 -16.11 5.52
N GLU A 205 -15.17 -14.98 6.19
CA GLU A 205 -16.02 -13.80 6.07
C GLU A 205 -15.83 -13.13 4.71
N VAL A 206 -16.92 -12.79 4.04
CA VAL A 206 -16.93 -12.14 2.72
C VAL A 206 -17.80 -10.90 2.81
N SER A 207 -17.23 -9.74 2.49
CA SER A 207 -17.92 -8.46 2.52
C SER A 207 -17.90 -7.78 1.16
N VAL A 208 -19.05 -7.26 0.74
CA VAL A 208 -19.17 -6.42 -0.46
C VAL A 208 -19.35 -4.99 0.00
N TRP A 209 -18.47 -4.10 -0.45
CA TRP A 209 -18.46 -2.68 -0.09
C TRP A 209 -18.90 -1.81 -1.27
N ALA A 210 -19.65 -0.75 -0.98
CA ALA A 210 -20.10 0.22 -1.97
C ALA A 210 -20.20 1.61 -1.35
N THR A 211 -20.27 2.65 -2.18
CA THR A 211 -20.60 3.99 -1.68
C THR A 211 -22.06 4.06 -1.23
N PRO A 212 -22.41 4.95 -0.28
CA PRO A 212 -23.80 5.21 0.13
C PRO A 212 -24.73 5.63 -1.02
N ALA A 213 -24.19 6.04 -2.17
CA ALA A 213 -24.96 6.36 -3.37
C ALA A 213 -25.66 5.15 -4.00
N GLN A 214 -25.22 3.93 -3.68
CA GLN A 214 -25.85 2.71 -4.15
C GLN A 214 -26.97 2.25 -3.21
N ALA A 215 -28.02 1.64 -3.74
CA ALA A 215 -29.05 1.03 -2.90
C ALA A 215 -28.45 -0.20 -2.18
N PRO A 216 -28.68 -0.41 -0.87
CA PRO A 216 -28.11 -1.56 -0.16
C PRO A 216 -28.39 -2.92 -0.82
N THR A 217 -29.58 -3.09 -1.40
CA THR A 217 -29.98 -4.32 -2.10
C THR A 217 -29.21 -4.59 -3.40
N SER A 218 -28.45 -3.63 -3.94
CA SER A 218 -27.64 -3.87 -5.13
C SER A 218 -26.38 -4.69 -4.84
N LEU A 219 -26.01 -4.86 -3.56
CA LEU A 219 -24.83 -5.61 -3.15
C LEU A 219 -25.11 -7.12 -3.07
N ASP A 220 -26.38 -7.52 -2.92
CA ASP A 220 -26.80 -8.91 -2.63
C ASP A 220 -26.28 -9.91 -3.68
N PHE A 221 -26.44 -9.55 -4.96
CA PHE A 221 -26.00 -10.42 -6.07
C PHE A 221 -24.50 -10.69 -6.04
N ALA A 222 -23.71 -9.63 -5.81
CA ALA A 222 -22.26 -9.73 -5.74
C ALA A 222 -21.82 -10.58 -4.54
N LEU A 223 -22.47 -10.43 -3.38
CA LEU A 223 -22.14 -11.19 -2.18
C LEU A 223 -22.42 -12.69 -2.38
N GLU A 224 -23.61 -13.03 -2.88
CA GLU A 224 -23.99 -14.42 -3.15
C GLU A 224 -22.98 -15.10 -4.09
N HIS A 225 -22.60 -14.41 -5.17
CA HIS A 225 -21.71 -14.97 -6.19
C HIS A 225 -20.25 -15.03 -5.72
N ALA A 226 -19.81 -14.06 -4.91
CA ALA A 226 -18.47 -14.08 -4.32
C ALA A 226 -18.29 -15.29 -3.39
N ILE A 227 -19.24 -15.52 -2.49
CA ILE A 227 -19.22 -16.68 -1.56
C ILE A 227 -19.16 -17.98 -2.36
N ARG A 228 -20.06 -18.17 -3.32
CA ARG A 228 -20.10 -19.39 -4.15
C ARG A 228 -18.83 -19.60 -4.95
N SER A 229 -18.21 -18.53 -5.44
CA SER A 229 -16.96 -18.61 -6.21
C SER A 229 -15.78 -19.01 -5.32
N ILE A 230 -15.68 -18.44 -4.13
CA ILE A 230 -14.64 -18.78 -3.15
C ILE A 230 -14.77 -20.25 -2.74
N GLU A 231 -15.99 -20.70 -2.42
CA GLU A 231 -16.25 -22.10 -2.07
C GLU A 231 -15.89 -23.06 -3.20
N PHE A 232 -16.23 -22.71 -4.44
CA PHE A 232 -15.85 -23.49 -5.62
C PHE A 232 -14.33 -23.60 -5.76
N PHE A 233 -13.59 -22.49 -5.65
CA PHE A 233 -12.13 -22.52 -5.80
C PHE A 233 -11.43 -23.25 -4.65
N ASN A 234 -11.97 -23.17 -3.43
CA ASN A 234 -11.47 -23.95 -2.29
C ASN A 234 -11.70 -25.47 -2.46
N GLU A 235 -12.78 -25.88 -3.13
CA GLU A 235 -13.02 -27.29 -3.44
C GLU A 235 -12.17 -27.79 -4.62
N TYR A 236 -11.88 -26.91 -5.57
CA TYR A 236 -11.21 -27.27 -6.82
C TYR A 236 -9.68 -27.38 -6.69
N PHE A 237 -9.05 -26.52 -5.90
CA PHE A 237 -7.58 -26.47 -5.70
C PHE A 237 -7.15 -27.10 -4.37
#